data_AF-A0A929JN15-F1
#
_entry.id   AF-A0A929JN15-F1
#
_cell.length_a   1.000
_cell.length_b   1.000
_cell.length_c   1.000
_cell.angle_alpha   90.00
_cell.angle_beta   90.00
_cell.angle_gamma   90.00
#
_symmetry.space_group_name_H-M   'P 1'
#
loop_
_entity.id
_entity.type
_entity.pdbx_description
1 polymer ?
#
loop_
_entity_poly.entity_id
_entity_poly.type
_entity_poly.pdbx_seq_one_letter_code
_entity_poly.pdbx_strand_id
1 'polypeptide(L)'
;MNKAAIRSLAPIEIARIKDALGIEKERIATFEEFKDFFSKASNLFIPDFMNITMNFQADNTLHWEFEKNQCFAYKGMKRIGVIDQYRCGVIYRLECWFDNLGLEYTVMPQTDRCLMLTDGNCFGDIRFLL
;
A
#
# COMPACT_ATOMS: atom_id res chain seq x y z
N MET A 1 15.35 5.98 4.47
CA MET A 1 14.63 5.23 3.42
C MET A 1 14.65 6.00 2.11
N ASN A 2 14.83 5.33 0.98
CA ASN A 2 14.91 5.95 -0.33
C ASN A 2 13.54 5.91 -1.04
N LYS A 3 12.73 6.97 -0.88
CA LYS A 3 11.43 7.09 -1.58
C LYS A 3 11.59 7.18 -3.10
N ALA A 4 12.69 7.75 -3.59
CA ALA A 4 12.95 7.82 -5.02
C ALA A 4 13.12 6.42 -5.64
N ALA A 5 13.80 5.51 -4.94
CA ALA A 5 13.93 4.11 -5.38
C ALA A 5 12.57 3.40 -5.42
N ILE A 6 11.71 3.60 -4.43
CA ILE A 6 10.33 3.06 -4.43
C ILE A 6 9.57 3.57 -5.66
N ARG A 7 9.61 4.89 -5.90
CA ARG A 7 8.90 5.49 -7.03
C ARG A 7 9.43 5.03 -8.39
N SER A 8 10.75 4.87 -8.53
CA SER A 8 11.34 4.39 -9.79
C SER A 8 11.04 2.92 -10.09
N LEU A 9 10.79 2.10 -9.06
CA LEU A 9 10.46 0.69 -9.22
C LEU A 9 8.98 0.46 -9.51
N ALA A 10 8.10 1.33 -9.02
CA ALA A 10 6.65 1.21 -9.18
C ALA A 10 6.16 0.90 -10.62
N PRO A 11 6.61 1.57 -11.70
CA PRO A 11 6.18 1.22 -13.06
C PRO A 11 6.59 -0.20 -13.47
N ILE A 12 7.80 -0.63 -13.07
CA ILE A 12 8.32 -1.98 -13.36
C ILE A 12 7.51 -3.03 -12.60
N GLU A 13 7.18 -2.74 -11.33
CA GLU A 13 6.37 -3.61 -10.48
C GLU A 13 4.95 -3.77 -11.04
N ILE A 14 4.28 -2.66 -11.40
CA ILE A 14 2.95 -2.70 -12.01
C ILE A 14 2.94 -3.45 -13.34
N ALA A 15 3.94 -3.23 -14.21
CA ALA A 15 4.05 -3.96 -15.47
C ALA A 15 4.16 -5.47 -15.24
N ARG A 16 5.01 -5.91 -14.29
CA ARG A 16 5.17 -7.32 -13.94
C ARG A 16 3.93 -7.93 -13.30
N ILE A 17 3.23 -7.17 -12.45
CA ILE A 17 1.97 -7.63 -11.84
C ILE A 17 0.90 -7.82 -12.92
N LYS A 18 0.75 -6.86 -13.84
CA LYS A 18 -0.19 -6.99 -14.96
C LYS A 18 0.12 -8.20 -15.83
N ASP A 19 1.38 -8.40 -16.19
CA ASP A 19 1.85 -9.55 -16.98
C ASP A 19 1.56 -10.88 -16.27
N ALA A 20 1.91 -10.99 -14.98
CA ALA A 20 1.66 -12.19 -14.17
C ALA A 20 0.17 -12.52 -14.01
N LEU A 21 -0.70 -11.51 -14.07
CA LEU A 21 -2.15 -11.68 -13.97
C LEU A 21 -2.85 -11.78 -15.34
N GLY A 22 -2.12 -11.71 -16.45
CA GLY A 22 -2.69 -11.73 -17.81
C GLY A 22 -3.58 -10.51 -18.11
N ILE A 23 -3.29 -9.36 -17.51
CA ILE A 23 -4.09 -8.14 -17.64
C ILE A 23 -3.52 -7.28 -18.77
N GLU A 24 -4.20 -7.31 -19.91
CA GLU A 24 -3.85 -6.52 -21.10
C GLU A 24 -4.43 -5.09 -21.07
N LYS A 25 -5.37 -4.82 -20.15
CA LYS A 25 -5.99 -3.49 -20.04
C LYS A 25 -4.96 -2.42 -19.68
N GLU A 26 -4.97 -1.35 -20.46
CA GLU A 26 -4.12 -0.18 -20.24
C GLU A 26 -4.51 0.55 -18.95
N ARG A 27 -5.82 0.73 -18.70
CA ARG A 27 -6.36 1.46 -17.55
C ARG A 27 -7.40 0.66 -16.77
N ILE A 28 -7.46 0.90 -15.46
CA ILE A 28 -8.54 0.50 -14.57
C ILE A 28 -9.56 1.64 -14.50
N ALA A 29 -10.81 1.38 -14.90
CA ALA A 29 -11.83 2.41 -15.08
C ALA A 29 -12.87 2.46 -13.94
N THR A 30 -13.03 1.39 -13.18
CA THR A 30 -14.02 1.31 -12.09
C THR A 30 -13.40 0.77 -10.80
N PHE A 31 -14.06 1.03 -9.67
CA PHE A 31 -13.62 0.48 -8.38
C PHE A 31 -13.70 -1.04 -8.33
N GLU A 32 -14.68 -1.67 -8.99
CA GLU A 32 -14.76 -3.14 -9.06
C GLU A 32 -13.61 -3.75 -9.87
N GLU A 33 -13.20 -3.11 -10.96
CA GLU A 33 -12.00 -3.53 -11.69
C GLU A 33 -10.74 -3.39 -10.84
N PHE A 34 -10.62 -2.30 -10.08
CA PHE A 34 -9.52 -2.11 -9.14
C PHE A 34 -9.51 -3.19 -8.05
N LYS A 35 -10.67 -3.48 -7.47
CA LYS A 35 -10.84 -4.48 -6.42
C LYS A 35 -10.46 -5.88 -6.91
N ASP A 36 -10.90 -6.28 -8.10
CA ASP A 36 -10.52 -7.55 -8.71
C ASP A 36 -9.01 -7.61 -8.99
N PHE A 37 -8.44 -6.56 -9.61
CA PHE A 37 -7.00 -6.45 -9.85
C PHE A 37 -6.20 -6.60 -8.54
N PHE A 38 -6.52 -5.77 -7.55
CA PHE A 38 -5.74 -5.65 -6.34
C PHE A 38 -5.88 -6.89 -5.45
N SER A 39 -7.06 -7.53 -5.40
CA SER A 39 -7.25 -8.79 -4.67
C SER A 39 -6.43 -9.94 -5.25
N LYS A 40 -6.27 -10.00 -6.58
CA LYS A 40 -5.39 -10.98 -7.25
C LYS A 40 -3.93 -10.65 -7.02
N ALA A 41 -3.58 -9.36 -7.16
CA ALA A 41 -2.23 -8.87 -7.02
C ALA A 41 -1.71 -9.07 -5.59
N SER A 42 -2.53 -8.78 -4.57
CA SER A 42 -2.16 -8.92 -3.16
C SER A 42 -1.70 -10.33 -2.79
N ASN A 43 -2.27 -11.36 -3.42
CA ASN A 43 -1.85 -12.75 -3.20
C ASN A 43 -0.40 -13.02 -3.64
N LEU A 44 0.18 -12.17 -4.50
CA LEU A 44 1.56 -12.32 -4.99
C LEU A 44 2.59 -11.64 -4.07
N PHE A 45 2.22 -10.55 -3.40
CA PHE A 45 3.19 -9.70 -2.68
C PHE A 45 2.80 -9.37 -1.24
N ILE A 46 1.62 -9.79 -0.76
CA ILE A 46 1.20 -9.70 0.64
C ILE A 46 1.13 -11.10 1.27
N PRO A 47 2.27 -11.69 1.65
CA PRO A 47 2.29 -12.88 2.50
C PRO A 47 1.72 -12.60 3.89
N ASP A 48 1.12 -13.64 4.48
CA ASP A 48 0.47 -13.61 5.79
C ASP A 48 1.34 -13.01 6.91
N PHE A 49 2.66 -13.24 6.86
CA PHE A 49 3.59 -12.75 7.89
C PHE A 49 3.68 -11.22 7.99
N MET A 50 3.13 -10.48 7.02
CA MET A 50 3.10 -9.01 7.08
C MET A 50 2.07 -8.46 8.06
N ASN A 51 1.16 -9.30 8.59
CA ASN A 51 0.17 -8.94 9.61
C ASN A 51 -0.63 -7.68 9.23
N ILE A 52 -1.04 -7.59 7.96
CA ILE A 52 -1.86 -6.51 7.42
C ILE A 52 -3.18 -7.09 6.92
N THR A 53 -4.28 -6.47 7.31
CA THR A 53 -5.61 -6.72 6.74
C THR A 53 -5.92 -5.60 5.75
N MET A 54 -6.62 -5.98 4.68
CA MET A 54 -7.06 -5.06 3.64
C MET A 54 -8.51 -5.38 3.28
N ASN A 55 -9.41 -4.43 3.52
CA ASN A 55 -10.84 -4.62 3.37
C ASN A 55 -11.43 -3.57 2.43
N PHE A 56 -12.13 -4.02 1.39
CA PHE A 56 -12.87 -3.12 0.50
C PHE A 56 -14.23 -2.78 1.10
N GLN A 57 -14.56 -1.50 1.12
CA GLN A 57 -15.81 -0.96 1.65
C GLN A 57 -16.70 -0.40 0.51
N ALA A 58 -17.96 -0.10 0.81
CA ALA A 58 -18.99 0.23 -0.19
C ALA A 58 -18.81 1.62 -0.86
N ASP A 59 -17.99 2.51 -0.30
CA ASP A 59 -17.82 3.90 -0.73
C ASP A 59 -16.50 4.13 -1.51
N ASN A 60 -16.08 3.11 -2.28
CA ASN A 60 -14.81 3.08 -3.00
C ASN A 60 -13.60 3.24 -2.08
N THR A 61 -13.66 2.67 -0.88
CA THR A 61 -12.59 2.74 0.11
C THR A 61 -11.90 1.39 0.30
N LEU A 62 -10.58 1.41 0.30
CA LEU A 62 -9.74 0.32 0.80
C LEU A 62 -9.24 0.70 2.20
N HIS A 63 -9.81 0.04 3.21
CA HIS A 63 -9.32 0.12 4.58
C HIS A 63 -8.14 -0.84 4.76
N TRP A 64 -7.07 -0.37 5.39
CA TRP A 64 -5.91 -1.18 5.72
C TRP A 64 -5.56 -1.04 7.20
N GLU A 65 -5.14 -2.13 7.82
CA GLU A 65 -4.75 -2.15 9.22
C GLU A 65 -3.65 -3.17 9.46
N PHE A 66 -2.58 -2.75 10.12
CA PHE A 66 -1.60 -3.68 10.68
C PHE A 66 -2.04 -4.13 12.06
N GLU A 67 -1.81 -5.41 12.38
CA GLU A 67 -1.92 -5.87 13.76
C GLU A 67 -1.01 -5.05 14.70
N LYS A 68 -1.48 -4.88 15.94
CA LYS A 68 -0.85 -4.02 16.94
C LYS A 68 0.63 -4.35 17.12
N ASN A 69 1.50 -3.35 16.93
CA ASN A 69 2.96 -3.47 16.97
C ASN A 69 3.58 -4.48 15.97
N GLN A 70 2.83 -4.99 14.99
CA GLN A 70 3.30 -6.08 14.12
C GLN A 70 3.87 -5.63 12.76
N CYS A 71 3.73 -4.36 12.38
CA CYS A 71 4.28 -3.85 11.13
C CYS A 71 5.78 -4.15 11.01
N PHE A 72 6.16 -4.89 9.96
CA PHE A 72 7.54 -5.34 9.75
C PHE A 72 8.52 -4.16 9.65
N ALA A 73 8.11 -3.06 9.01
CA ALA A 73 8.94 -1.88 8.85
C ALA A 73 9.15 -1.15 10.19
N TYR A 74 8.10 -1.04 11.02
CA TYR A 74 8.24 -0.51 12.40
C TYR A 74 9.24 -1.34 13.21
N LYS A 75 9.07 -2.66 13.24
CA LYS A 75 9.96 -3.57 13.97
C LYS A 75 11.41 -3.47 13.48
N GLY A 76 11.61 -3.46 12.17
CA GLY A 76 12.94 -3.33 11.56
C GLY A 76 13.62 -2.01 11.91
N MET A 77 12.92 -0.89 11.74
CA MET A 77 13.46 0.45 11.99
C MET A 77 13.72 0.70 13.48
N LYS A 78 12.86 0.16 14.37
CA LYS A 78 13.09 0.16 15.82
C LYS A 78 14.32 -0.66 16.20
N ARG A 79 14.48 -1.86 15.62
CA ARG A 79 15.64 -2.73 15.91
C ARG A 79 16.99 -2.09 15.54
N ILE A 80 17.04 -1.32 14.46
CA ILE A 80 18.27 -0.62 14.03
C ILE A 80 18.43 0.77 14.68
N GLY A 81 17.51 1.17 15.56
CA GLY A 81 17.62 2.41 16.35
C GLY A 81 17.31 3.71 15.61
N VAL A 82 16.56 3.67 14.49
CA VAL A 82 16.28 4.87 13.66
C VAL A 82 14.79 5.16 13.47
N ILE A 83 13.93 4.60 14.32
CA ILE A 83 12.47 4.71 14.18
C ILE A 83 11.96 6.16 14.19
N ASP A 84 12.58 7.05 14.97
CA ASP A 84 12.17 8.47 15.06
C ASP A 84 12.46 9.26 13.78
N GLN A 85 13.36 8.75 12.94
CA GLN A 85 13.73 9.33 11.63
C GLN A 85 13.03 8.60 10.47
N TYR A 86 12.30 7.52 10.77
CA TYR A 86 11.69 6.69 9.75
C TYR A 86 10.47 7.40 9.16
N ARG A 87 10.57 7.72 7.88
CA ARG A 87 9.40 8.10 7.07
C ARG A 87 8.73 6.84 6.56
N CYS A 88 7.42 6.67 6.62
CA CYS A 88 6.77 5.42 6.18
C CYS A 88 6.92 5.21 4.66
N GLY A 89 7.26 3.98 4.27
CA GLY A 89 7.47 3.58 2.88
C GLY A 89 6.54 2.47 2.41
N VAL A 90 5.83 1.85 3.36
CA VAL A 90 4.92 0.74 3.06
C VAL A 90 3.69 1.26 2.34
N ILE A 91 2.99 2.21 2.94
CA ILE A 91 1.82 2.87 2.32
C ILE A 91 2.24 3.68 1.09
N TYR A 92 3.38 4.38 1.16
CA TYR A 92 3.93 5.12 0.02
C TYR A 92 4.19 4.25 -1.22
N ARG A 93 4.52 2.96 -1.05
CA ARG A 93 4.68 2.03 -2.18
C ARG A 93 3.34 1.74 -2.85
N LEU A 94 2.27 1.56 -2.08
CA LEU A 94 0.92 1.40 -2.62
C LEU A 94 0.46 2.67 -3.36
N GLU A 95 0.70 3.85 -2.77
CA GLU A 95 0.46 5.14 -3.44
C GLU A 95 1.18 5.21 -4.80
N CYS A 96 2.46 4.85 -4.86
CA CYS A 96 3.21 4.82 -6.12
C CYS A 96 2.62 3.83 -7.15
N TRP A 97 2.08 2.69 -6.71
CA TRP A 97 1.38 1.76 -7.60
C TRP A 97 0.09 2.34 -8.14
N PHE A 98 -0.72 2.98 -7.29
CA PHE A 98 -1.97 3.61 -7.70
C PHE A 98 -1.73 4.77 -8.67
N ASP A 99 -0.70 5.58 -8.44
CA ASP A 99 -0.24 6.61 -9.38
C ASP A 99 0.06 6.00 -10.77
N ASN A 100 0.77 4.86 -10.81
CA ASN A 100 1.13 4.18 -12.07
C ASN A 100 -0.05 3.45 -12.73
N LEU A 101 -1.10 3.15 -11.98
CA LEU A 101 -2.37 2.66 -12.51
C LEU A 101 -3.28 3.80 -13.01
N GLY A 102 -2.88 5.06 -12.82
CA GLY A 102 -3.65 6.23 -13.23
C GLY A 102 -4.91 6.43 -12.39
N LEU A 103 -4.89 6.00 -11.13
CA LEU A 103 -6.02 6.12 -10.21
C LEU A 103 -5.98 7.46 -9.49
N GLU A 104 -7.14 8.10 -9.34
CA GLU A 104 -7.31 9.25 -8.46
C GLU A 104 -7.79 8.77 -7.09
N TYR A 105 -7.12 9.19 -6.03
CA TYR A 105 -7.41 8.73 -4.67
C TYR A 105 -6.98 9.74 -3.60
N THR A 106 -7.52 9.56 -2.39
CA THR A 106 -7.08 10.23 -1.17
C THR A 106 -6.73 9.22 -0.10
N VAL A 107 -5.66 9.49 0.66
CA VAL A 107 -5.22 8.63 1.78
C VAL A 107 -5.45 9.35 3.11
N MET A 108 -6.02 8.65 4.08
CA MET A 108 -6.15 9.11 5.47
C MET A 108 -5.62 8.04 6.44
N PRO A 109 -4.87 8.40 7.49
CA PRO A 109 -4.37 9.74 7.78
C PRO A 109 -3.23 10.15 6.81
N GLN A 110 -3.18 11.45 6.48
CA GLN A 110 -2.04 12.00 5.73
C GLN A 110 -0.84 12.15 6.65
N THR A 111 0.10 11.22 6.57
CA THR A 111 1.35 11.28 7.33
C THR A 111 2.49 10.68 6.54
N ASP A 112 3.67 11.24 6.70
CA ASP A 112 4.90 10.64 6.20
C ASP A 112 5.66 9.90 7.30
N ARG A 113 5.17 9.88 8.55
CA ARG A 113 5.80 9.21 9.71
C ARG A 113 5.21 7.83 9.96
N CYS A 114 5.82 7.08 10.87
CA CYS A 114 5.27 5.81 11.34
C CYS A 114 4.10 6.03 12.30
N LEU A 115 2.88 5.65 11.90
CA LEU A 115 1.70 5.69 12.79
C LEU A 115 1.89 4.79 14.02
N MET A 116 2.47 3.61 13.80
CA MET A 116 2.76 2.60 14.84
C MET A 116 3.63 3.14 16.00
N LEU A 117 4.37 4.22 15.78
CA LEU A 117 5.25 4.79 16.80
C LEU A 117 4.45 5.46 17.94
N THR A 118 3.25 5.98 17.67
CA THR A 118 2.50 6.79 18.63
C THR A 118 1.85 5.94 19.72
N ASP A 119 1.07 4.92 19.35
CA ASP A 119 0.26 4.12 20.26
C ASP A 119 0.31 2.61 19.96
N GLY A 120 1.16 2.21 19.01
CA GLY A 120 1.26 0.84 18.54
C GLY A 120 0.15 0.43 17.57
N ASN A 121 -0.64 1.37 17.03
CA ASN A 121 -1.63 1.13 15.98
C ASN A 121 -1.18 1.73 14.65
N CYS A 122 -1.57 1.11 13.53
CA CYS A 122 -1.22 1.60 12.20
C CYS A 122 -2.29 1.15 11.20
N PHE A 123 -3.23 2.04 10.93
CA PHE A 123 -4.35 1.81 10.01
C PHE A 123 -4.68 3.09 9.24
N GLY A 124 -5.50 2.94 8.20
CA GLY A 124 -5.99 4.06 7.42
C GLY A 124 -6.90 3.62 6.29
N ASP A 125 -7.35 4.61 5.53
CA ASP A 125 -8.27 4.47 4.42
C ASP A 125 -7.66 5.07 3.15
N ILE A 126 -7.88 4.39 2.04
CA ILE A 126 -7.56 4.86 0.70
C ILE A 126 -8.88 4.92 -0.07
N ARG A 127 -9.38 6.14 -0.29
CA ARG A 127 -10.64 6.38 -0.99
C ARG A 127 -10.35 6.75 -2.45
N PHE A 128 -10.94 6.00 -3.37
CA PHE A 128 -10.76 6.17 -4.81
C PHE A 128 -11.88 7.04 -5.41
N LEU A 129 -11.53 7.89 -6.38
CA LEU A 129 -12.46 8.78 -7.11
C LEU A 129 -12.91 8.16 -8.45
N LEU A 130 -13.14 6.85 -8.44
CA LEU A 130 -13.55 6.05 -9.61
C LEU A 130 -15.06 5.79 -9.63
#